data_AF-A0A3C1DDD8-F1
#
_entry.id   AF-A0A3C1DDD8-F1
#
_cell.length_a   1.000
_cell.length_b   1.000
_cell.length_c   1.000
_cell.angle_alpha   90.00
_cell.angle_beta   90.00
_cell.angle_gamma   90.00
#
_symmetry.space_group_name_H-M   'P 1'
#
loop_
_entity.id
_entity.type
_entity.pdbx_description
1 polymer ?
#
loop_
_entity_poly.entity_id
_entity_poly.type
_entity_poly.pdbx_seq_one_letter_code
_entity_poly.pdbx_strand_id
1 'polypeptide(L)'
;MEYTLKSGRVVTDEDIERMTDAIERGELPGEWSGEVVRGRPKIYGEPMVTVPVKFPASVVERIDELADNRSDYIRRAVAAMMA
;
A
#
# COMPACT_ATOMS: atom_id res chain seq x y z
N MET A 1 -11.98 10.75 -25.93
CA MET A 1 -12.34 11.56 -24.75
C MET A 1 -11.06 12.14 -24.16
N GLU A 2 -11.15 13.26 -23.46
CA GLU A 2 -10.01 13.94 -22.83
C GLU A 2 -10.24 14.04 -21.31
N TYR A 3 -9.19 13.79 -20.53
CA TYR A 3 -9.22 13.80 -19.07
C TYR A 3 -8.14 14.74 -18.55
N THR A 4 -8.52 15.68 -17.69
CA THR A 4 -7.56 16.57 -17.02
C THR A 4 -7.15 15.97 -15.68
N LEU A 5 -5.87 15.67 -15.52
CA LEU A 5 -5.31 15.19 -14.26
C LEU A 5 -5.21 16.33 -13.24
N LYS A 6 -5.05 15.98 -11.95
CA LYS A 6 -4.80 16.96 -10.87
C LYS A 6 -3.56 17.83 -11.11
N SER A 7 -2.61 17.34 -11.90
CA SER A 7 -1.42 18.10 -12.31
C SER A 7 -1.68 19.14 -13.41
N GLY A 8 -2.91 19.22 -13.96
CA GLY A 8 -3.26 20.07 -15.09
C GLY A 8 -2.91 19.47 -16.46
N ARG A 9 -2.25 18.31 -16.50
CA ARG A 9 -1.97 17.58 -17.73
C ARG A 9 -3.25 16.98 -18.30
N VAL A 10 -3.48 17.16 -19.60
CA VAL A 10 -4.55 16.50 -20.35
C VAL A 10 -4.05 15.15 -20.87
N VAL A 11 -4.86 14.11 -20.69
CA VAL A 11 -4.65 12.74 -21.16
C VAL A 11 -5.83 12.37 -22.04
N THR A 12 -5.57 11.88 -23.23
CA THR A 12 -6.60 11.44 -24.18
C THR A 12 -6.92 9.95 -24.01
N ASP A 13 -8.05 9.47 -24.55
CA ASP A 13 -8.32 8.03 -24.65
C ASP A 13 -7.19 7.29 -25.38
N GLU A 14 -6.65 7.87 -26.46
CA GLU A 14 -5.54 7.27 -27.22
C GLU A 14 -4.26 7.15 -26.37
N ASP A 15 -4.02 8.10 -25.46
CA ASP A 15 -2.93 7.99 -24.49
C ASP A 15 -3.16 6.85 -23.51
N ILE A 16 -4.40 6.64 -23.07
CA ILE A 16 -4.77 5.55 -22.15
C ILE A 16 -4.58 4.20 -22.84
N GLU A 17 -5.10 4.03 -24.06
CA GLU A 17 -4.93 2.79 -24.83
C GLU A 17 -3.45 2.46 -25.04
N ARG A 18 -2.64 3.45 -25.44
CA ARG A 18 -1.20 3.26 -25.62
C ARG A 18 -0.49 2.86 -24.32
N MET A 19 -0.89 3.42 -23.17
CA MET A 19 -0.34 3.04 -21.86
C MET A 19 -0.76 1.62 -21.48
N THR A 20 -2.00 1.23 -21.78
CA THR A 20 -2.51 -0.12 -21.54
C THR A 20 -1.72 -1.16 -22.35
N ASP A 21 -1.56 -0.95 -23.65
CA ASP A 21 -0.78 -1.83 -24.53
C ASP A 21 0.67 -2.00 -24.04
N ALA A 22 1.30 -0.94 -23.56
CA ALA A 22 2.64 -1.00 -22.98
C ALA A 22 2.66 -1.87 -21.71
N ILE A 23 1.73 -1.63 -20.79
CA ILE A 23 1.64 -2.37 -19.52
C ILE A 23 1.37 -3.85 -19.75
N GLU A 24 0.49 -4.21 -20.69
CA GLU A 24 0.18 -5.59 -21.04
C GLU A 24 1.39 -6.34 -21.61
N ARG A 25 2.30 -5.64 -22.29
CA ARG A 25 3.60 -6.17 -22.73
C ARG A 25 4.67 -6.19 -21.63
N GLY A 26 4.33 -5.71 -20.43
CA GLY A 26 5.24 -5.60 -19.29
C GLY A 26 6.16 -4.36 -19.34
N GLU A 27 5.89 -3.42 -20.23
CA GLU A 27 6.57 -2.13 -20.31
C GLU A 27 5.85 -1.15 -19.38
N LEU A 28 6.55 -0.67 -18.35
CA LEU A 28 5.99 0.31 -17.42
C LEU A 28 6.37 1.73 -17.88
N PRO A 29 5.47 2.49 -18.52
CA PRO A 29 5.80 3.82 -19.04
C PRO A 29 6.07 4.83 -17.91
N GLY A 30 7.05 5.72 -18.10
CA GLY A 30 7.42 6.79 -17.15
C GLY A 30 8.81 6.64 -16.51
N GLU A 31 9.20 7.63 -15.71
CA GLU A 31 10.41 7.55 -14.88
C GLU A 31 10.04 6.96 -13.51
N TRP A 32 10.43 5.72 -13.30
CA TRP A 32 10.21 5.02 -12.03
C TRP A 32 11.42 5.26 -11.13
N SER A 33 11.17 5.60 -9.87
CA SER A 33 12.21 5.65 -8.85
C SER A 33 12.15 4.40 -7.99
N GLY A 34 13.32 3.85 -7.70
CA GLY A 34 13.47 2.63 -6.90
C GLY A 34 13.48 1.35 -7.71
N GLU A 35 13.80 0.25 -7.03
CA GLU A 35 13.78 -1.10 -7.60
C GLU A 35 12.33 -1.59 -7.69
N VAL A 36 11.99 -2.28 -8.79
CA VAL A 36 10.69 -2.97 -8.90
C VAL A 36 10.62 -4.07 -7.84
N VAL A 37 9.89 -3.79 -6.76
CA VAL A 37 9.67 -4.78 -5.70
C VAL A 37 8.64 -5.80 -6.19
N ARG A 38 9.12 -7.00 -6.52
CA ARG A 38 8.22 -8.14 -6.78
C ARG A 38 7.71 -8.69 -5.46
N GLY A 39 6.39 -8.85 -5.35
CA GLY A 39 5.71 -9.42 -4.18
C GLY A 39 5.04 -8.36 -3.30
N ARG A 40 4.66 -8.76 -2.08
CA ARG A 40 3.99 -7.85 -1.15
C ARG A 40 4.98 -6.76 -0.71
N PRO A 41 4.66 -5.47 -0.87
CA PRO A 41 5.51 -4.39 -0.39
C PRO A 41 5.88 -4.57 1.08
N LYS A 42 7.14 -4.30 1.42
CA LYS A 42 7.60 -4.34 2.81
C LYS A 42 6.89 -3.22 3.58
N ILE A 43 6.38 -3.55 4.76
CA ILE A 43 5.70 -2.59 5.63
C ILE A 43 6.72 -1.60 6.25
N TYR A 44 7.94 -2.08 6.52
CA TYR A 44 9.04 -1.29 7.08
C TYR A 44 10.36 -1.56 6.33
N GLY A 45 11.31 -0.63 6.45
CA GLY A 45 12.65 -0.72 5.84
C GLY A 45 13.59 -1.70 6.53
N GLU A 46 13.15 -2.37 7.59
CA GLU A 46 13.94 -3.28 8.42
C GLU A 46 13.29 -4.67 8.54
N PRO A 47 14.05 -5.72 8.92
CA PRO A 47 13.50 -7.05 9.18
C PRO A 47 12.44 -7.05 10.29
N MET A 48 11.29 -7.67 10.01
CA MET A 48 10.20 -7.82 10.97
C MET A 48 10.39 -9.09 11.80
N VAL A 49 10.21 -9.01 13.12
CA VAL A 49 10.19 -10.17 14.03
C VAL A 49 8.77 -10.46 14.47
N THR A 50 8.34 -11.73 14.36
CA THR A 50 7.03 -12.16 14.86
C THR A 50 7.06 -12.32 16.38
N VAL A 51 6.20 -11.58 17.08
CA VAL A 51 6.04 -11.69 18.54
C VAL A 51 4.66 -12.29 18.85
N PRO A 52 4.57 -13.55 19.27
CA PRO A 52 3.29 -14.18 19.60
C PRO A 52 2.78 -13.69 20.96
N VAL A 53 1.58 -13.13 21.00
CA VAL A 53 0.91 -12.66 22.23
C VAL A 53 -0.53 -13.13 22.23
N LYS A 54 -1.05 -13.53 23.39
CA LYS A 54 -2.46 -13.88 23.57
C LYS A 54 -3.22 -12.69 24.16
N PHE A 55 -4.37 -12.39 23.60
CA PHE A 55 -5.30 -11.40 24.10
C PHE A 55 -6.62 -12.07 24.52
N PRO A 56 -7.37 -11.50 25.47
CA PRO A 56 -8.76 -11.88 25.69
C PRO A 56 -9.57 -11.74 24.40
N ALA A 57 -10.52 -12.65 24.15
CA ALA A 57 -11.33 -12.64 22.94
C ALA A 57 -12.07 -11.32 22.74
N SER A 58 -12.65 -10.77 23.80
CA SER A 58 -13.36 -9.48 23.78
C SER A 58 -12.47 -8.30 23.38
N VAL A 59 -11.17 -8.35 23.68
CA VAL A 59 -10.21 -7.32 23.26
C VAL A 59 -9.93 -7.46 21.76
N VAL A 60 -9.80 -8.69 21.25
CA VAL A 60 -9.61 -8.93 19.82
C VAL A 60 -10.82 -8.46 19.02
N GLU A 61 -12.03 -8.78 19.47
CA GLU A 61 -13.29 -8.29 18.87
C GLU A 61 -13.32 -6.76 18.83
N ARG A 62 -12.92 -6.10 19.94
CA ARG A 62 -12.86 -4.64 19.96
C ARG A 62 -11.82 -4.07 19.01
N ILE A 63 -10.68 -4.73 18.81
CA ILE A 63 -9.67 -4.32 17.82
C ILE A 63 -10.24 -4.47 16.40
N ASP A 64 -10.98 -5.53 16.13
CA ASP A 64 -11.62 -5.76 14.83
C ASP A 64 -12.66 -4.69 14.47
N GLU A 65 -13.38 -4.18 15.47
CA GLU A 65 -14.29 -3.05 15.28
C GLU A 65 -13.57 -1.72 15.01
N LEU A 66 -12.36 -1.55 15.55
CA LEU A 66 -11.61 -0.30 15.50
C LEU A 66 -10.65 -0.19 14.31
N ALA A 67 -10.28 -1.31 13.70
CA ALA A 67 -9.24 -1.34 12.68
C ALA A 67 -9.45 -2.42 11.63
N ASP A 68 -9.19 -2.07 10.38
CA ASP A 68 -9.16 -3.02 9.26
C ASP A 68 -7.98 -4.03 9.37
N ASN A 69 -6.97 -3.72 10.20
CA ASN A 69 -5.78 -4.55 10.39
C ASN A 69 -5.33 -4.57 11.86
N ARG A 70 -5.54 -5.71 12.52
CA ARG A 70 -5.12 -5.96 13.92
C ARG A 70 -3.64 -5.65 14.16
N SER A 71 -2.75 -6.13 13.28
CA SER A 71 -1.31 -5.96 13.44
C SER A 71 -0.89 -4.51 13.31
N ASP A 72 -1.56 -3.72 12.48
CA ASP A 72 -1.30 -2.29 12.35
C ASP A 72 -1.76 -1.51 13.58
N TYR A 73 -2.97 -1.80 14.06
CA TYR A 73 -3.49 -1.25 15.30
C TYR A 73 -2.54 -1.50 16.48
N ILE A 74 -2.09 -2.75 16.65
CA ILE A 74 -1.17 -3.13 17.72
C ILE A 74 0.18 -2.42 17.58
N ARG A 75 0.76 -2.36 16.37
CA ARG A 75 2.02 -1.64 16.13
C ARG A 75 1.92 -0.16 16.49
N ARG A 76 0.81 0.51 16.13
CA ARG A 76 0.58 1.93 16.45
C ARG A 76 0.42 2.16 17.95
N ALA A 77 -0.34 1.30 18.64
CA ALA A 77 -0.51 1.38 20.08
C ALA A 77 0.83 1.22 20.82
N VAL A 78 1.65 0.26 20.39
CA VAL A 78 2.99 0.02 20.94
C VAL A 78 3.93 1.20 20.68
N ALA A 79 3.93 1.74 19.44
CA ALA A 79 4.74 2.90 19.09
C ALA A 79 4.37 4.14 19.90
N ALA A 80 3.08 4.37 20.15
CA ALA A 80 2.59 5.50 20.95
C ALA A 80 3.04 5.44 22.43
N MET A 81 3.31 4.24 22.96
CA MET A 81 3.81 4.06 24.33
C MET A 81 5.34 4.18 24.45
N MET A 82 6.06 4.18 23.32
CA MET A 82 7.52 4.36 23.26
C MET A 82 7.94 5.79 22.92
N ALA A 83 6.97 6.68 22.68
CA ALA A 83 7.18 8.11 22.43
C ALA A 83 7.10 8.90 23.75
#